data_AF-A0A962G4U1-F1
#
_entry.id   AF-A0A962G4U1-F1
#
_cell.length_a   1.000
_cell.length_b   1.000
_cell.length_c   1.000
_cell.angle_alpha   90.00
_cell.angle_beta   90.00
_cell.angle_gamma   90.00
#
_symmetry.space_group_name_H-M   'P 1'
#
loop_
_entity.id
_entity.type
_entity.pdbx_description
1 polymer ?
#
loop_
_entity_poly.entity_id
_entity_poly.type
_entity_poly.pdbx_seq_one_letter_code
_entity_poly.pdbx_strand_id
1 'polypeptide(L)'
;LARDIDEVLFFSDGLDNFGAKVERERLANPDLRIYPVVASASANRAWMRHLIWNGPAAASGALIDLAGDREAAIDNLLKAHTEITASADSGDGELLIDRRIVGNGRLRISGKFRDGLPAAIEVQLRDPDGRQRRIRVPIRDEGTAVGAGNEAPLLARQWARLEIDRLDGDNTANREQIRRLGLEFGLLTAETSLIVLDDVADYVRHEIEPPASLRQRYVELKAVQAREEGNRLKAHLDQIAAQYADKIAWWKRDFPKTKEVHVLAKDLARAEREVDDARQQAPASRSAAAPPPAPMAEPAPMEAGTVADRAIASSAESKQDADARGNSASSDAASPPISIGLKKWTPDAPYLARLRAAGDSDLYATYLDARADWLNSSAYYLDAADLLFERKQDALGLRVLSNLAEMDLENRAILRILGYRLLQAGKPQLAVPLFEQVRDLAPFEPQSFRDLGL
;
A
#
# COMPACT_ATOMS: atom_id res chain seq x y z
N LEU A 1 11.63 25.12 -15.05
CA LEU A 1 13.09 25.31 -14.85
C LEU A 1 13.62 26.35 -15.84
N ALA A 2 14.59 27.18 -15.44
CA ALA A 2 15.20 28.18 -16.31
C ALA A 2 15.91 27.53 -17.52
N ARG A 3 16.03 28.25 -18.64
CA ARG A 3 16.67 27.73 -19.87
C ARG A 3 18.17 27.44 -19.70
N ASP A 4 18.81 28.08 -18.73
CA ASP A 4 20.27 28.04 -18.54
C ASP A 4 20.74 26.95 -17.57
N ILE A 5 19.85 26.01 -17.22
CA ILE A 5 20.17 24.88 -16.35
C ILE A 5 20.39 23.67 -17.24
N ASP A 6 21.60 23.11 -17.20
CA ASP A 6 21.99 21.92 -17.96
C ASP A 6 21.82 20.63 -17.15
N GLU A 7 21.92 20.70 -15.82
CA GLU A 7 21.83 19.54 -14.93
C GLU A 7 21.00 19.85 -13.68
N VAL A 8 20.20 18.88 -13.23
CA VAL A 8 19.45 18.93 -11.97
C VAL A 8 19.74 17.69 -11.15
N LEU A 9 20.25 17.89 -9.94
CA LEU A 9 20.30 16.84 -8.92
C LEU A 9 19.04 16.94 -8.05
N PHE A 10 18.24 15.88 -8.04
CA PHE A 10 17.01 15.79 -7.27
C PHE A 10 17.18 14.83 -6.10
N PHE A 11 17.26 15.35 -4.88
CA PHE A 11 17.42 14.54 -3.67
C PHE A 11 16.05 14.19 -3.08
N SER A 12 15.79 12.90 -2.92
CA SER A 12 14.54 12.40 -2.36
C SER A 12 14.76 11.03 -1.72
N ASP A 13 13.94 10.70 -0.72
CA ASP A 13 13.78 9.33 -0.22
C ASP A 13 13.08 8.39 -1.22
N GLY A 14 12.53 8.96 -2.30
CA GLY A 14 11.91 8.30 -3.42
C GLY A 14 10.49 7.83 -3.18
N LEU A 15 9.81 8.32 -2.16
CA LEU A 15 8.41 8.01 -1.92
C LEU A 15 7.51 9.14 -2.44
N ASP A 16 6.49 8.77 -3.21
CA ASP A 16 5.38 9.66 -3.53
C ASP A 16 4.26 9.35 -2.53
N ASN A 17 3.96 10.30 -1.65
CA ASN A 17 3.06 10.08 -0.51
C ASN A 17 1.69 10.71 -0.74
N PHE A 18 1.63 12.03 -0.88
CA PHE A 18 0.45 12.79 -1.29
C PHE A 18 0.86 14.15 -1.83
N GLY A 19 0.08 14.66 -2.78
CA GLY A 19 0.43 15.87 -3.49
C GLY A 19 -0.29 15.95 -4.82
N ALA A 20 -0.29 17.13 -5.42
CA ALA A 20 -0.63 17.22 -6.83
C ALA A 20 0.38 16.36 -7.60
N LYS A 21 -0.11 15.44 -8.46
CA LYS A 21 0.74 14.79 -9.45
C LYS A 21 1.47 15.90 -10.19
N VAL A 22 2.81 15.85 -10.19
CA VAL A 22 3.61 16.83 -10.93
C VAL A 22 3.15 16.75 -12.37
N GLU A 23 2.36 17.74 -12.81
CA GLU A 23 2.01 17.86 -14.21
C GLU A 23 3.32 17.89 -14.97
N ARG A 24 3.39 17.10 -16.06
CA ARG A 24 4.58 16.99 -16.90
C ARG A 24 4.83 18.34 -17.58
N GLU A 25 5.28 19.34 -16.83
CA GLU A 25 5.69 20.61 -17.38
C GLU A 25 6.85 20.34 -18.31
N ARG A 26 6.65 20.70 -19.57
CA ARG A 26 7.69 20.56 -20.58
C ARG A 26 8.84 21.46 -20.15
N LEU A 27 9.95 20.83 -19.77
CA LEU A 27 11.14 21.54 -19.33
C LEU A 27 11.63 22.47 -20.44
N ALA A 28 12.01 23.69 -20.05
CA ALA A 28 12.39 24.73 -21.00
C ALA A 28 13.70 24.40 -21.76
N ASN A 29 14.55 23.53 -21.19
CA ASN A 29 15.77 23.03 -21.80
C ASN A 29 15.58 21.56 -22.23
N PRO A 30 15.59 21.25 -23.54
CA PRO A 30 15.50 19.87 -24.03
C PRO A 30 16.76 19.05 -23.72
N ASP A 31 17.90 19.67 -23.47
CA ASP A 31 19.16 18.98 -23.17
C ASP A 31 19.39 18.81 -21.66
N LEU A 32 18.39 19.11 -20.83
CA LEU A 32 18.51 19.01 -19.38
C LEU A 32 18.75 17.55 -18.94
N ARG A 33 19.78 17.33 -18.13
CA ARG A 33 20.01 16.03 -17.47
C ARG A 33 19.45 16.04 -16.05
N ILE A 34 18.71 14.99 -15.70
CA ILE A 34 18.12 14.83 -14.37
C ILE A 34 18.78 13.65 -13.67
N TYR A 35 19.32 13.91 -12.48
CA TYR A 35 19.95 12.92 -11.61
C TYR A 35 19.17 12.79 -10.30
N PRO A 36 18.18 11.89 -10.23
CA PRO A 36 17.55 11.52 -8.96
C PRO A 36 18.57 10.87 -8.05
N VAL A 37 18.71 11.36 -6.83
CA VAL A 37 19.60 10.86 -5.79
C VAL A 37 18.75 10.29 -4.66
N VAL A 38 18.92 8.99 -4.39
CA VAL A 38 18.22 8.28 -3.32
C VAL A 38 19.18 7.67 -2.33
N ALA A 39 18.77 7.64 -1.07
CA ALA A 39 19.50 6.97 0.01
C ALA A 39 18.63 5.99 0.80
N SER A 40 17.38 5.76 0.38
CA SER A 40 16.45 4.87 1.06
C SER A 40 16.29 3.53 0.35
N ALA A 41 16.13 2.46 1.13
CA ALA A 41 15.74 1.16 0.61
C ALA A 41 14.31 1.17 0.05
N SER A 42 13.41 1.95 0.66
CA SER A 42 11.99 2.04 0.26
C SER A 42 11.72 2.91 -0.98
N ALA A 43 12.74 3.56 -1.55
CA ALA A 43 12.57 4.45 -2.69
C ALA A 43 11.91 3.77 -3.91
N ASN A 44 10.94 4.45 -4.53
CA ASN A 44 10.34 4.08 -5.81
C ASN A 44 11.31 4.35 -6.97
N ARG A 45 12.28 3.45 -7.11
CA ARG A 45 13.30 3.49 -8.16
C ARG A 45 12.71 3.35 -9.57
N ALA A 46 11.57 2.66 -9.71
CA ALA A 46 10.90 2.51 -11.00
C ALA A 46 10.40 3.86 -11.52
N TRP A 47 9.68 4.61 -10.69
CA TRP A 47 9.23 5.97 -11.01
C TRP A 47 10.40 6.92 -11.28
N MET A 48 11.47 6.87 -10.47
CA MET A 48 12.63 7.74 -10.71
C MET A 48 13.35 7.45 -12.03
N ARG A 49 13.52 6.16 -12.39
CA ARG A 49 14.06 5.80 -13.70
C ARG A 49 13.13 6.25 -14.83
N HIS A 50 11.82 6.17 -14.61
CA HIS A 50 10.84 6.68 -15.56
C HIS A 50 10.94 8.20 -15.76
N LEU A 51 11.17 8.99 -14.70
CA LEU A 51 11.44 10.42 -14.82
C LEU A 51 12.66 10.72 -15.70
N ILE A 52 13.70 9.89 -15.61
CA ILE A 52 14.93 10.05 -16.42
C ILE A 52 14.68 9.69 -17.89
N TRP A 53 13.95 8.60 -18.16
CA TRP A 53 13.84 8.03 -19.51
C TRP A 53 12.65 8.54 -20.32
N ASN A 54 11.56 8.90 -19.64
CA ASN A 54 10.30 9.36 -20.22
C ASN A 54 9.92 10.76 -19.75
N GLY A 55 10.85 11.45 -19.08
CA GLY A 55 10.69 12.84 -18.66
C GLY A 55 10.71 13.82 -19.84
N PRO A 56 10.49 15.11 -19.56
CA PRO A 56 10.36 16.14 -20.61
C PRO A 56 11.66 16.50 -21.33
N ALA A 57 12.80 15.99 -20.86
CA ALA A 57 14.12 16.26 -21.41
C ALA A 57 14.58 15.14 -22.35
N ALA A 58 15.26 15.51 -23.43
CA ALA A 58 15.83 14.60 -24.42
C ALA A 58 17.18 13.99 -23.98
N ALA A 59 17.91 14.63 -23.06
CA ALA A 59 19.17 14.13 -22.52
C ALA A 59 18.93 13.23 -21.29
N SER A 60 19.38 11.98 -21.35
CA SER A 60 19.23 11.02 -20.25
C SER A 60 20.24 11.30 -19.14
N GLY A 61 19.77 11.54 -17.91
CA GLY A 61 20.62 11.45 -16.71
C GLY A 61 20.75 10.01 -16.18
N ALA A 62 21.08 9.86 -14.90
CA ALA A 62 21.24 8.57 -14.23
C ALA A 62 20.66 8.57 -12.82
N LEU A 63 20.12 7.43 -12.39
CA LEU A 63 19.69 7.23 -11.00
C LEU A 63 20.94 7.02 -10.13
N ILE A 64 21.10 7.86 -9.11
CA ILE A 64 22.18 7.79 -8.14
C ILE A 64 21.65 7.13 -6.87
N ASP A 65 21.92 5.83 -6.71
CA ASP A 65 21.44 5.04 -5.57
C ASP A 65 22.53 4.88 -4.50
N LEU A 66 22.46 5.73 -3.47
CA LEU A 66 23.38 5.73 -2.33
C LEU A 66 23.07 4.63 -1.31
N ALA A 67 21.91 3.97 -1.40
CA ALA A 67 21.59 2.81 -0.55
C ALA A 67 22.21 1.50 -1.09
N GLY A 68 22.57 1.49 -2.38
CA GLY A 68 23.28 0.40 -3.03
C GLY A 68 24.80 0.54 -2.94
N ASP A 69 25.48 0.25 -4.06
CA ASP A 69 26.92 0.43 -4.18
C ASP A 69 27.27 1.92 -4.35
N ARG A 70 27.92 2.48 -3.33
CA ARG A 70 28.33 3.87 -3.30
C ARG A 70 29.34 4.23 -4.38
N GLU A 71 30.27 3.33 -4.72
CA GLU A 71 31.24 3.59 -5.79
C GLU A 71 30.54 3.64 -7.14
N ALA A 72 29.63 2.71 -7.40
CA ALA A 72 28.79 2.73 -8.60
C ALA A 72 27.92 4.00 -8.67
N ALA A 73 27.40 4.48 -7.53
CA ALA A 73 26.63 5.72 -7.48
C ALA A 73 27.49 6.96 -7.83
N ILE A 74 28.72 7.02 -7.31
CA ILE A 74 29.69 8.09 -7.65
C ILE A 74 30.06 8.03 -9.12
N ASP A 75 30.35 6.84 -9.64
CA ASP A 75 30.65 6.62 -11.05
C ASP A 75 29.49 7.04 -11.94
N ASN A 76 28.25 6.70 -11.56
CA ASN A 76 27.07 7.08 -12.32
C ASN A 76 26.86 8.60 -12.39
N LEU A 77 27.28 9.33 -11.35
CA LEU A 77 27.18 10.79 -11.29
C LEU A 77 28.33 11.50 -12.01
N LEU A 78 29.57 11.04 -11.79
CA LEU A 78 30.78 11.74 -12.23
C LEU A 78 31.27 11.33 -13.62
N LYS A 79 30.92 10.12 -14.08
CA LYS A 79 31.31 9.64 -15.40
C LYS A 79 30.16 9.88 -16.36
N ALA A 80 30.46 10.51 -17.48
CA ALA A 80 29.53 10.59 -18.57
C ALA A 80 29.34 9.20 -19.20
N HIS A 81 28.10 8.85 -19.52
CA HIS A 81 27.74 7.54 -20.07
C HIS A 81 27.46 7.64 -21.57
N THR A 82 27.65 6.53 -22.27
CA THR A 82 27.25 6.41 -23.68
C THR A 82 25.72 6.39 -23.76
N GLU A 83 25.13 7.34 -24.48
CA GLU A 83 23.69 7.34 -24.78
C GLU A 83 23.39 6.27 -25.84
N ILE A 84 22.28 5.55 -25.66
CA ILE A 84 21.93 4.40 -26.51
C ILE A 84 20.51 4.56 -27.03
N THR A 85 20.39 4.45 -28.35
CA THR A 85 19.13 4.32 -29.08
C THR A 85 19.22 3.13 -30.02
N ALA A 86 18.13 2.37 -30.17
CA ALA A 86 18.07 1.22 -31.06
C ALA A 86 16.83 1.31 -31.94
N SER A 87 16.98 0.93 -33.20
CA SER A 87 15.92 0.88 -34.21
C SER A 87 16.03 -0.40 -35.03
N ALA A 88 14.91 -0.90 -35.54
CA ALA A 88 14.88 -2.05 -36.44
C ALA A 88 14.70 -1.60 -37.90
N ASP A 89 15.40 -2.25 -38.83
CA ASP A 89 15.43 -1.83 -40.25
C ASP A 89 14.08 -2.03 -40.98
N SER A 90 13.20 -2.91 -40.50
CA SER A 90 11.94 -3.29 -41.18
C SER A 90 10.67 -3.00 -40.38
N GLY A 91 10.74 -2.12 -39.37
CA GLY A 91 9.60 -1.30 -38.94
C GLY A 91 8.47 -1.90 -38.09
N ASP A 92 8.19 -3.21 -38.13
CA ASP A 92 6.93 -3.73 -37.57
C ASP A 92 7.06 -4.40 -36.19
N GLY A 93 7.86 -3.80 -35.30
CA GLY A 93 7.98 -4.27 -33.93
C GLY A 93 8.50 -3.24 -32.94
N GLU A 94 8.26 -3.53 -31.67
CA GLU A 94 8.68 -2.70 -30.54
C GLU A 94 10.02 -3.19 -30.02
N LEU A 95 10.97 -2.27 -29.80
CA LEU A 95 12.27 -2.53 -29.19
C LEU A 95 12.35 -1.87 -27.81
N LEU A 96 12.75 -2.66 -26.81
CA LEU A 96 12.98 -2.24 -25.44
C LEU A 96 14.46 -2.40 -25.11
N ILE A 97 15.05 -1.36 -24.55
CA ILE A 97 16.46 -1.33 -24.15
C ILE A 97 16.53 -1.43 -22.62
N ASP A 98 17.23 -2.43 -22.10
CA ASP A 98 17.49 -2.50 -20.67
C ASP A 98 18.63 -1.54 -20.30
N ARG A 99 18.24 -0.30 -19.97
CA ARG A 99 19.17 0.77 -19.61
C ARG A 99 19.86 0.57 -18.26
N ARG A 100 19.49 -0.44 -17.47
CA ARG A 100 20.11 -0.75 -16.16
C ARG A 100 21.47 -1.43 -16.29
N ILE A 101 21.69 -2.15 -17.39
CA ILE A 101 22.85 -3.05 -17.54
C ILE A 101 24.02 -2.37 -18.27
N VAL A 102 23.78 -1.17 -18.82
CA VAL A 102 24.73 -0.44 -19.69
C VAL A 102 26.07 -0.16 -18.99
N GLY A 103 26.09 0.01 -17.67
CA GLY A 103 27.32 0.26 -16.88
C GLY A 103 28.26 -0.95 -16.74
N ASN A 104 27.82 -2.17 -17.05
CA ASN A 104 28.62 -3.40 -16.88
C ASN A 104 29.17 -3.94 -18.21
N GLY A 105 29.29 -3.09 -19.24
CA GLY A 105 29.81 -3.46 -20.56
C GLY A 105 28.89 -4.40 -21.37
N ARG A 106 27.64 -4.59 -20.94
CA ARG A 106 26.64 -5.39 -21.66
C ARG A 106 25.41 -4.55 -21.96
N LEU A 107 24.99 -4.55 -23.22
CA LEU A 107 23.74 -3.96 -23.66
C LEU A 107 22.73 -5.08 -23.91
N ARG A 108 21.54 -4.99 -23.32
CA ARG A 108 20.44 -5.92 -23.60
C ARG A 108 19.32 -5.16 -24.30
N ILE A 109 18.88 -5.71 -25.42
CA ILE A 109 17.74 -5.22 -26.20
C ILE A 109 16.78 -6.40 -26.36
N SER A 110 15.49 -6.16 -26.16
CA SER A 110 14.44 -7.16 -26.38
C SER A 110 13.40 -6.57 -27.30
N GLY A 111 12.82 -7.38 -28.18
CA GLY A 111 11.83 -6.89 -29.14
C GLY A 111 10.68 -7.84 -29.38
N LYS A 112 9.53 -7.28 -29.75
CA LYS A 112 8.33 -8.01 -30.16
C LYS A 112 7.92 -7.55 -31.54
N PHE A 113 7.91 -8.47 -32.50
CA PHE A 113 7.61 -8.22 -33.91
C PHE A 113 6.34 -8.97 -34.33
N ARG A 114 5.53 -8.39 -35.23
CA ARG A 114 4.25 -8.97 -35.67
C ARG A 114 4.37 -9.81 -36.94
N ASP A 115 5.08 -9.29 -37.95
CA ASP A 115 5.05 -9.82 -39.31
C ASP A 115 6.37 -10.50 -39.76
N GLY A 116 7.27 -10.75 -38.80
CA GLY A 116 8.58 -11.40 -39.00
C GLY A 116 9.72 -10.69 -38.27
N LEU A 117 10.87 -11.36 -38.14
CA LEU A 117 12.07 -10.74 -37.56
C LEU A 117 12.72 -9.77 -38.55
N PRO A 118 13.20 -8.60 -38.10
CA PRO A 118 13.95 -7.70 -38.97
C PRO A 118 15.30 -8.34 -39.35
N ALA A 119 15.81 -7.99 -40.53
CA ALA A 119 17.11 -8.50 -40.99
C ALA A 119 18.29 -8.06 -40.10
N ALA A 120 18.16 -6.88 -39.46
CA ALA A 120 19.12 -6.37 -38.51
C ALA A 120 18.47 -5.39 -37.52
N ILE A 121 19.13 -5.24 -36.36
CA ILE A 121 18.91 -4.14 -35.43
C ILE A 121 20.05 -3.14 -35.61
N GLU A 122 19.72 -1.88 -35.83
CA GLU A 122 20.66 -0.77 -35.78
C GLU A 122 20.68 -0.18 -34.36
N VAL A 123 21.85 -0.24 -33.72
CA VAL A 123 22.11 0.40 -32.44
C VAL A 123 22.98 1.63 -32.69
N GLN A 124 22.46 2.79 -32.33
CA GLN A 124 23.20 4.05 -32.34
C GLN A 124 23.65 4.37 -30.92
N LEU A 125 24.96 4.56 -30.77
CA LEU A 125 25.63 4.90 -29.54
C LEU A 125 26.18 6.31 -29.69
N ARG A 126 25.97 7.18 -28.70
CA ARG A 126 26.65 8.48 -28.62
C ARG A 126 27.52 8.47 -27.37
N ASP A 127 28.83 8.49 -27.58
CA ASP A 127 29.80 8.51 -26.50
C ASP A 127 29.86 9.88 -25.82
N PRO A 128 30.38 9.95 -24.58
CA PRO A 128 30.58 11.21 -23.85
C PRO A 128 31.36 12.29 -24.60
N ASP A 129 32.28 11.90 -25.47
CA ASP A 129 33.09 12.80 -26.29
C ASP A 129 32.33 13.31 -27.53
N GLY A 130 31.03 12.99 -27.65
CA GLY A 130 30.17 13.36 -28.76
C GLY A 130 30.29 12.45 -29.98
N ARG A 131 31.18 11.45 -29.97
CA ARG A 131 31.32 10.52 -31.09
C ARG A 131 30.07 9.66 -31.20
N GLN A 132 29.56 9.56 -32.42
CA GLN A 132 28.45 8.68 -32.73
C GLN A 132 28.98 7.41 -33.39
N ARG A 133 28.58 6.26 -32.86
CA ARG A 133 28.87 4.94 -33.42
C ARG A 133 27.57 4.27 -33.80
N ARG A 134 27.54 3.65 -34.98
CA ARG A 134 26.43 2.82 -35.42
C ARG A 134 26.89 1.38 -35.48
N ILE A 135 26.19 0.51 -34.77
CA ILE A 135 26.42 -0.93 -34.76
C ILE A 135 25.21 -1.58 -35.42
N ARG A 136 25.44 -2.30 -36.51
CA ARG A 136 24.41 -3.10 -37.17
C ARG A 136 24.56 -4.55 -36.71
N VAL A 137 23.57 -5.05 -36.00
CA VAL A 137 23.53 -6.43 -35.50
C VAL A 137 22.61 -7.24 -36.41
N PRO A 138 23.14 -8.10 -37.31
CA PRO A 138 22.30 -8.94 -38.15
C PRO A 138 21.56 -9.94 -37.28
N ILE A 139 20.25 -10.07 -37.49
CA ILE A 139 19.45 -11.12 -36.86
C ILE A 139 19.41 -12.30 -37.81
N ARG A 140 19.82 -13.46 -37.30
CA ARG A 140 19.66 -14.73 -38.00
C ARG A 140 18.45 -15.42 -37.41
N ASP A 141 17.51 -15.79 -38.27
CA ASP A 141 16.43 -16.69 -37.89
C ASP A 141 17.02 -18.10 -37.72
N GLU A 142 17.54 -18.38 -36.53
CA GLU A 142 17.98 -19.71 -36.12
C GLU A 142 16.79 -20.54 -35.60
N GLY A 143 15.59 -20.34 -36.14
CA GLY A 143 14.30 -20.96 -35.76
C GLY A 143 14.23 -22.49 -35.76
N THR A 144 15.37 -23.19 -35.83
CA THR A 144 15.50 -24.66 -35.79
C THR A 144 16.69 -25.14 -34.94
N ALA A 145 17.28 -24.29 -34.09
CA ALA A 145 18.28 -24.77 -33.12
C ALA A 145 17.62 -25.73 -32.10
N VAL A 146 18.24 -26.90 -31.88
CA VAL A 146 17.78 -27.89 -30.89
C VAL A 146 17.73 -27.23 -29.51
N GLY A 147 16.53 -26.96 -28.99
CA GLY A 147 16.30 -26.24 -27.72
C GLY A 147 15.47 -24.96 -27.84
N ALA A 148 15.33 -24.38 -29.05
CA ALA A 148 14.62 -23.12 -29.28
C ALA A 148 13.15 -23.13 -28.83
N GLY A 149 12.49 -24.29 -28.88
CA GLY A 149 11.10 -24.45 -28.41
C GLY A 149 10.91 -24.22 -26.90
N ASN A 150 11.94 -24.52 -26.09
CA ASN A 150 11.91 -24.28 -24.64
C ASN A 150 12.38 -22.87 -24.27
N GLU A 151 13.16 -22.22 -25.15
CA GLU A 151 13.69 -20.87 -24.93
C GLU A 151 12.68 -19.77 -25.30
N ALA A 152 11.82 -20.00 -26.31
CA ALA A 152 10.86 -19.00 -26.75
C ALA A 152 9.93 -18.46 -25.62
N PRO A 153 9.36 -19.29 -24.73
CA PRO A 153 8.60 -18.80 -23.58
C PRO A 153 9.45 -17.97 -22.59
N LEU A 154 10.72 -18.33 -22.41
CA LEU A 154 11.65 -17.61 -21.52
C LEU A 154 11.99 -16.23 -22.10
N LEU A 155 12.24 -16.15 -23.42
CA LEU A 155 12.48 -14.88 -24.12
C LEU A 155 11.23 -13.98 -24.08
N ALA A 156 10.05 -14.55 -24.26
CA ALA A 156 8.79 -13.81 -24.18
C ALA A 156 8.55 -13.24 -22.77
N ARG A 157 8.82 -14.04 -21.72
CA ARG A 157 8.80 -13.56 -20.32
C ARG A 157 9.84 -12.47 -20.06
N GLN A 158 11.03 -12.58 -20.67
CA GLN A 158 12.07 -11.56 -20.52
C GLN A 158 11.67 -10.23 -21.16
N TRP A 159 11.05 -10.25 -22.35
CA TRP A 159 10.46 -9.06 -22.97
C TRP A 159 9.36 -8.47 -22.09
N ALA A 160 8.42 -9.31 -21.61
CA ALA A 160 7.30 -8.87 -20.78
C ALA A 160 7.77 -8.21 -19.48
N ARG A 161 8.84 -8.71 -18.84
CA ARG A 161 9.45 -8.07 -17.67
C ARG A 161 9.98 -6.67 -17.98
N LEU A 162 10.66 -6.49 -19.12
CA LEU A 162 11.17 -5.18 -19.52
C LEU A 162 10.04 -4.21 -19.84
N GLU A 163 8.95 -4.70 -20.44
CA GLU A 163 7.78 -3.88 -20.73
C GLU A 163 7.05 -3.48 -19.44
N ILE A 164 6.88 -4.40 -18.49
CA ILE A 164 6.33 -4.10 -17.16
C ILE A 164 7.22 -3.09 -16.44
N ASP A 165 8.55 -3.29 -16.43
CA ASP A 165 9.50 -2.35 -15.82
C ASP A 165 9.35 -0.92 -16.40
N ARG A 166 9.05 -0.81 -17.71
CA ARG A 166 8.80 0.48 -18.38
C ARG A 166 7.47 1.10 -17.95
N LEU A 167 6.42 0.28 -17.84
CA LEU A 167 5.07 0.69 -17.47
C LEU A 167 4.94 1.06 -15.98
N ASP A 168 5.66 0.36 -15.11
CA ASP A 168 5.69 0.58 -13.65
C ASP A 168 6.16 1.99 -13.29
N GLY A 169 6.87 2.65 -14.20
CA GLY A 169 7.21 4.06 -14.08
C GLY A 169 6.03 5.00 -13.85
N ASP A 170 4.86 4.65 -14.40
CA ASP A 170 3.57 5.30 -14.14
C ASP A 170 2.53 4.19 -13.89
N ASN A 171 2.76 3.43 -12.82
CA ASN A 171 1.99 2.24 -12.49
C ASN A 171 0.48 2.54 -12.48
N THR A 172 0.04 3.64 -11.86
CA THR A 172 -1.38 4.01 -11.78
C THR A 172 -2.04 4.21 -13.14
N ALA A 173 -1.34 4.83 -14.11
CA ALA A 173 -1.88 4.99 -15.46
C ALA A 173 -1.88 3.67 -16.25
N ASN A 174 -0.95 2.77 -15.94
CA ASN A 174 -0.70 1.56 -16.72
C ASN A 174 -1.21 0.26 -16.07
N ARG A 175 -1.91 0.33 -14.93
CA ARG A 175 -2.35 -0.82 -14.12
C ARG A 175 -2.97 -1.94 -14.94
N GLU A 176 -3.91 -1.59 -15.82
CA GLU A 176 -4.61 -2.55 -16.67
C GLU A 176 -3.70 -3.29 -17.65
N GLN A 177 -2.72 -2.58 -18.21
CA GLN A 177 -1.73 -3.16 -19.11
C GLN A 177 -0.74 -4.05 -18.35
N ILE A 178 -0.27 -3.59 -17.18
CA ILE A 178 0.61 -4.36 -16.28
C ILE A 178 -0.10 -5.66 -15.85
N ARG A 179 -1.35 -5.58 -15.40
CA ARG A 179 -2.17 -6.73 -15.03
C ARG A 179 -2.31 -7.72 -16.19
N ARG A 180 -2.63 -7.24 -17.39
CA ARG A 180 -2.78 -8.09 -18.58
C ARG A 180 -1.48 -8.84 -18.89
N LEU A 181 -0.34 -8.14 -18.92
CA LEU A 181 0.96 -8.75 -19.17
C LEU A 181 1.35 -9.73 -18.03
N GLY A 182 1.10 -9.36 -16.79
CA GLY A 182 1.32 -10.22 -15.62
C GLY A 182 0.56 -11.54 -15.72
N LEU A 183 -0.72 -11.49 -16.09
CA LEU A 183 -1.56 -12.68 -16.29
C LEU A 183 -1.16 -13.49 -17.53
N GLU A 184 -0.89 -12.83 -18.66
CA GLU A 184 -0.51 -13.48 -19.92
C GLU A 184 0.80 -14.26 -19.79
N PHE A 185 1.79 -13.69 -19.09
CA PHE A 185 3.13 -14.28 -18.97
C PHE A 185 3.39 -15.01 -17.65
N GLY A 186 2.44 -14.98 -16.71
CA GLY A 186 2.58 -15.58 -15.37
C GLY A 186 3.66 -14.90 -14.53
N LEU A 187 3.68 -13.56 -14.53
CA LEU A 187 4.66 -12.75 -13.82
C LEU A 187 4.02 -12.14 -12.56
N LEU A 188 4.79 -12.10 -11.47
CA LEU A 188 4.43 -11.32 -10.28
C LEU A 188 4.74 -9.85 -10.56
N THR A 189 3.77 -9.00 -10.31
CA THR A 189 3.82 -7.56 -10.54
C THR A 189 3.10 -6.85 -9.40
N ALA A 190 3.11 -5.52 -9.40
CA ALA A 190 2.26 -4.75 -8.48
C ALA A 190 0.75 -5.06 -8.63
N GLU A 191 0.33 -5.58 -9.79
CA GLU A 191 -1.08 -5.90 -10.09
C GLU A 191 -1.37 -7.41 -10.12
N THR A 192 -0.39 -8.26 -9.78
CA THR A 192 -0.55 -9.72 -9.80
C THR A 192 0.18 -10.38 -8.62
N SER A 193 -0.56 -11.16 -7.84
CA SER A 193 -0.05 -11.95 -6.72
C SER A 193 0.05 -13.43 -7.08
N LEU A 194 1.02 -14.13 -6.48
CA LEU A 194 1.08 -15.60 -6.54
C LEU A 194 0.34 -16.19 -5.35
N ILE A 195 -0.60 -17.09 -5.63
CA ILE A 195 -1.23 -17.94 -4.62
C ILE A 195 -0.84 -19.39 -4.91
N VAL A 196 -0.41 -20.10 -3.87
CA VAL A 196 -0.11 -21.53 -3.94
C VAL A 196 -1.30 -22.26 -3.32
N LEU A 197 -1.88 -23.19 -4.08
CA LEU A 197 -3.06 -23.95 -3.70
C LEU A 197 -2.68 -25.43 -3.69
N ASP A 198 -2.49 -25.98 -2.49
CA ASP A 198 -1.99 -27.34 -2.30
C ASP A 198 -3.13 -28.35 -2.27
N ASP A 199 -4.26 -27.99 -1.64
CA ASP A 199 -5.45 -28.84 -1.54
C ASP A 199 -6.60 -28.30 -2.41
N VAL A 200 -7.48 -29.20 -2.85
CA VAL A 200 -8.74 -28.86 -3.53
C VAL A 200 -9.58 -27.89 -2.69
N ALA A 201 -9.50 -28.00 -1.36
CA ALA A 201 -10.16 -27.08 -0.45
C ALA A 201 -9.72 -25.62 -0.65
N ASP A 202 -8.45 -25.37 -1.00
CA ASP A 202 -7.93 -24.02 -1.24
C ASP A 202 -8.55 -23.41 -2.50
N TYR A 203 -8.69 -24.20 -3.57
CA TYR A 203 -9.38 -23.78 -4.79
C TYR A 203 -10.83 -23.40 -4.51
N VAL A 204 -11.53 -24.19 -3.68
CA VAL A 204 -12.91 -23.90 -3.28
C VAL A 204 -12.99 -22.61 -2.47
N ARG A 205 -12.12 -22.45 -1.46
CA ARG A 205 -12.07 -21.26 -0.59
C ARG A 205 -11.83 -19.97 -1.37
N HIS A 206 -10.93 -20.00 -2.35
CA HIS A 206 -10.57 -18.83 -3.15
C HIS A 206 -11.36 -18.71 -4.46
N GLU A 207 -12.30 -19.63 -4.70
CA GLU A 207 -13.12 -19.71 -5.92
C GLU A 207 -12.30 -19.75 -7.22
N ILE A 208 -11.10 -20.34 -7.17
CA ILE A 208 -10.19 -20.47 -8.31
C ILE A 208 -10.48 -21.76 -9.06
N GLU A 209 -10.48 -21.72 -10.41
CA GLU A 209 -10.68 -22.92 -11.23
C GLU A 209 -9.50 -23.89 -11.04
N PRO A 210 -9.75 -25.14 -10.61
CA PRO A 210 -8.68 -26.11 -10.40
C PRO A 210 -8.21 -26.78 -11.70
N PRO A 211 -7.02 -27.40 -11.70
CA PRO A 211 -6.58 -28.23 -12.82
C PRO A 211 -7.56 -29.38 -13.09
N ALA A 212 -7.56 -29.90 -14.33
CA ALA A 212 -8.55 -30.87 -14.79
C ALA A 212 -8.69 -32.11 -13.89
N SER A 213 -7.60 -32.56 -13.26
CA SER A 213 -7.58 -33.69 -12.34
C SER A 213 -8.39 -33.47 -11.05
N LEU A 214 -8.55 -32.22 -10.61
CA LEU A 214 -9.19 -31.86 -9.33
C LEU A 214 -10.61 -31.31 -9.49
N ARG A 215 -11.06 -31.06 -10.74
CA ARG A 215 -12.38 -30.44 -11.04
C ARG A 215 -13.57 -31.17 -10.42
N GLN A 216 -13.60 -32.51 -10.51
CA GLN A 216 -14.72 -33.28 -9.93
C GLN A 216 -14.81 -33.08 -8.41
N ARG A 217 -13.66 -33.20 -7.73
CA ARG A 217 -13.60 -33.04 -6.27
C ARG A 217 -13.94 -31.62 -5.82
N TYR A 218 -13.53 -30.62 -6.60
CA TYR A 218 -13.89 -29.22 -6.38
C TYR A 218 -15.39 -28.99 -6.44
N VAL A 219 -16.08 -29.52 -7.46
CA VAL A 219 -17.54 -29.38 -7.61
C VAL A 219 -18.27 -30.03 -6.44
N GLU A 220 -17.84 -31.21 -6.00
CA GLU A 220 -18.41 -31.90 -4.82
C GLU A 220 -18.26 -31.05 -3.55
N LEU A 221 -17.05 -30.58 -3.25
CA LEU A 221 -16.77 -29.78 -2.05
C LEU A 221 -17.51 -28.44 -2.07
N LYS A 222 -17.56 -27.77 -3.23
CA LYS A 222 -18.31 -26.52 -3.41
C LYS A 222 -19.80 -26.70 -3.14
N ALA A 223 -20.38 -27.82 -3.56
CA ALA A 223 -21.79 -28.12 -3.30
C ALA A 223 -22.07 -28.37 -1.80
N VAL A 224 -21.16 -29.05 -1.10
CA VAL A 224 -21.27 -29.24 0.36
C VAL A 224 -21.18 -27.89 1.08
N GLN A 225 -20.19 -27.07 0.75
CA GLN A 225 -20.02 -25.75 1.36
C GLN A 225 -21.25 -24.86 1.13
N ALA A 226 -21.78 -24.80 -0.09
CA ALA A 226 -22.98 -24.01 -0.39
C ALA A 226 -24.19 -24.45 0.45
N ARG A 227 -24.35 -25.76 0.71
CA ARG A 227 -25.42 -26.28 1.56
C ARG A 227 -25.22 -25.92 3.02
N GLU A 228 -24.00 -26.02 3.53
CA GLU A 228 -23.66 -25.64 4.91
C GLU A 228 -23.84 -24.14 5.14
N GLU A 229 -23.38 -23.31 4.22
CA GLU A 229 -23.55 -21.84 4.22
C GLU A 229 -25.05 -21.49 4.25
N GLY A 230 -25.85 -22.12 3.40
CA GLY A 230 -27.31 -21.91 3.36
C GLY A 230 -28.00 -22.31 4.67
N ASN A 231 -27.61 -23.44 5.26
CA ASN A 231 -28.14 -23.86 6.57
C ASN A 231 -27.73 -22.90 7.68
N ARG A 232 -26.47 -22.44 7.69
CA ARG A 232 -25.94 -21.49 8.67
C ARG A 232 -26.63 -20.13 8.56
N LEU A 233 -26.81 -19.62 7.34
CA LEU A 233 -27.52 -18.37 7.09
C LEU A 233 -28.96 -18.46 7.57
N LYS A 234 -29.66 -19.57 7.26
CA LYS A 234 -31.03 -19.79 7.73
C LYS A 234 -31.10 -19.80 9.26
N ALA A 235 -30.24 -20.56 9.93
CA ALA A 235 -30.19 -20.60 11.39
C ALA A 235 -29.89 -19.22 12.00
N HIS A 236 -29.00 -18.44 11.38
CA HIS A 236 -28.69 -17.08 11.82
C HIS A 236 -29.89 -16.12 11.65
N LEU A 237 -30.59 -16.19 10.52
CA LEU A 237 -31.81 -15.41 10.29
C LEU A 237 -32.93 -15.78 11.27
N ASP A 238 -33.12 -17.07 11.55
CA ASP A 238 -34.09 -17.56 12.52
C ASP A 238 -33.75 -17.03 13.94
N GLN A 239 -32.46 -17.02 14.30
CA GLN A 239 -31.99 -16.43 15.55
C GLN A 239 -32.25 -14.92 15.63
N ILE A 240 -31.94 -14.16 14.57
CA ILE A 240 -32.21 -12.71 14.52
C ILE A 240 -33.72 -12.46 14.63
N ALA A 241 -34.55 -13.24 13.92
CA ALA A 241 -36.00 -13.12 13.96
C ALA A 241 -36.54 -13.37 15.37
N ALA A 242 -36.02 -14.38 16.07
CA ALA A 242 -36.38 -14.66 17.46
C ALA A 242 -35.96 -13.51 18.40
N GLN A 243 -34.71 -13.04 18.31
CA GLN A 243 -34.23 -11.90 19.10
C GLN A 243 -35.04 -10.62 18.84
N TYR A 244 -35.45 -10.40 17.59
CA TYR A 244 -36.28 -9.27 17.23
C TYR A 244 -37.72 -9.41 17.73
N ALA A 245 -38.28 -10.62 17.72
CA ALA A 245 -39.57 -10.92 18.31
C ALA A 245 -39.55 -10.69 19.84
N ASP A 246 -38.49 -11.10 20.53
CA ASP A 246 -38.28 -10.82 21.95
C ASP A 246 -38.19 -9.33 22.22
N LYS A 247 -37.47 -8.58 21.37
CA LYS A 247 -37.40 -7.12 21.44
C LYS A 247 -38.80 -6.49 21.28
N ILE A 248 -39.59 -6.93 20.30
CA ILE A 248 -40.97 -6.46 20.12
C ILE A 248 -41.81 -6.79 21.35
N ALA A 249 -41.71 -8.01 21.89
CA ALA A 249 -42.46 -8.45 23.06
C ALA A 249 -42.10 -7.62 24.29
N TRP A 250 -40.81 -7.33 24.49
CA TRP A 250 -40.32 -6.40 25.52
C TRP A 250 -40.91 -5.00 25.32
N TRP A 251 -40.86 -4.43 24.11
CA TRP A 251 -41.42 -3.10 23.83
C TRP A 251 -42.94 -3.02 24.03
N LYS A 252 -43.68 -4.11 23.77
CA LYS A 252 -45.13 -4.18 23.96
C LYS A 252 -45.54 -4.48 25.40
N ARG A 253 -44.61 -4.88 26.26
CA ARG A 253 -44.92 -5.20 27.65
C ARG A 253 -45.11 -3.90 28.42
N ASP A 254 -46.27 -3.77 29.07
CA ASP A 254 -46.46 -2.72 30.04
C ASP A 254 -45.59 -3.01 31.27
N PHE A 255 -44.66 -2.10 31.55
CA PHE A 255 -43.86 -2.09 32.77
C PHE A 255 -44.50 -1.09 33.74
N PRO A 256 -45.45 -1.52 34.59
CA PRO A 256 -46.06 -0.64 35.57
C PRO A 256 -44.95 -0.08 36.47
N LYS A 257 -44.85 1.25 36.51
CA LYS A 257 -43.96 1.95 37.44
C LYS A 257 -44.57 1.94 38.83
N THR A 258 -44.70 0.78 39.44
CA THR A 258 -45.07 0.70 40.85
C THR A 258 -43.93 1.29 41.68
N LYS A 259 -44.27 2.20 42.59
CA LYS A 259 -43.38 2.71 43.64
C LYS A 259 -43.13 1.61 44.70
N GLU A 260 -42.76 0.40 44.29
CA GLU A 260 -42.22 -0.57 45.23
C GLU A 260 -40.73 -0.29 45.38
N VAL A 261 -40.47 0.46 46.45
CA VAL A 261 -39.17 0.83 46.95
C VAL A 261 -38.40 -0.45 47.33
N HIS A 262 -37.33 -0.75 46.59
CA HIS A 262 -36.19 -1.61 46.97
C HIS A 262 -36.41 -3.13 47.19
N VAL A 263 -36.85 -3.87 46.16
CA VAL A 263 -36.55 -5.32 46.08
C VAL A 263 -35.28 -5.58 45.28
N LEU A 264 -35.12 -4.90 44.13
CA LEU A 264 -33.91 -5.00 43.28
C LEU A 264 -32.61 -4.61 44.01
N ALA A 265 -32.65 -3.63 44.92
CA ALA A 265 -31.47 -3.22 45.69
C ALA A 265 -31.07 -4.27 46.75
N LYS A 266 -32.03 -5.04 47.26
CA LYS A 266 -31.77 -6.06 48.29
C LYS A 266 -31.23 -7.35 47.67
N ASP A 267 -31.71 -7.68 46.47
CA ASP A 267 -31.21 -8.82 45.69
C ASP A 267 -29.85 -8.51 45.03
N LEU A 268 -29.61 -7.27 44.56
CA LEU A 268 -28.27 -6.85 44.14
C LEU A 268 -27.28 -6.88 45.32
N ALA A 269 -27.65 -6.33 46.48
CA ALA A 269 -26.75 -6.34 47.65
C ALA A 269 -26.49 -7.76 48.18
N ARG A 270 -27.41 -8.70 47.97
CA ARG A 270 -27.20 -10.11 48.31
C ARG A 270 -26.29 -10.80 47.29
N ALA A 271 -26.50 -10.56 46.00
CA ALA A 271 -25.63 -11.08 44.94
C ALA A 271 -24.21 -10.51 45.02
N GLU A 272 -24.06 -9.23 45.36
CA GLU A 272 -22.76 -8.59 45.59
C GLU A 272 -22.02 -9.19 46.79
N ARG A 273 -22.73 -9.51 47.89
CA ARG A 273 -22.13 -10.20 49.06
C ARG A 273 -21.71 -11.64 48.73
N GLU A 274 -22.52 -12.38 47.98
CA GLU A 274 -22.18 -13.74 47.55
C GLU A 274 -20.98 -13.76 46.58
N VAL A 275 -20.83 -12.73 45.75
CA VAL A 275 -19.67 -12.54 44.85
C VAL A 275 -18.42 -12.07 45.61
N ASP A 276 -18.57 -11.21 46.64
CA ASP A 276 -17.46 -10.76 47.47
C ASP A 276 -16.93 -11.85 48.41
N ASP A 277 -17.80 -12.67 48.98
CA ASP A 277 -17.39 -13.84 49.78
C ASP A 277 -16.66 -14.89 48.90
N ALA A 278 -17.08 -15.06 47.65
CA ALA A 278 -16.40 -15.92 46.67
C ALA A 278 -15.04 -15.33 46.23
N ARG A 279 -14.91 -13.99 46.15
CA ARG A 279 -13.64 -13.30 45.84
C ARG A 279 -12.65 -13.34 47.00
N GLN A 280 -13.10 -13.34 48.25
CA GLN A 280 -12.24 -13.41 49.44
C GLN A 280 -11.69 -14.83 49.71
N GLN A 281 -12.34 -15.87 49.19
CA GLN A 281 -11.91 -17.27 49.32
C GLN A 281 -11.06 -17.78 48.15
N ALA A 282 -10.89 -16.99 47.08
CA ALA A 282 -10.04 -17.34 45.95
C ALA A 282 -8.59 -16.86 46.17
N PRO A 283 -7.56 -17.72 45.97
CA PRO A 283 -6.17 -17.27 45.98
C PRO A 283 -5.92 -16.29 44.83
N ALA A 284 -5.26 -15.17 45.16
CA ALA A 284 -5.06 -14.04 44.26
C ALA A 284 -4.32 -14.41 42.97
N SER A 285 -5.05 -14.49 41.86
CA SER A 285 -4.52 -14.37 40.50
C SER A 285 -5.03 -13.05 39.90
N ARG A 286 -4.08 -12.13 39.67
CA ARG A 286 -4.35 -10.80 39.10
C ARG A 286 -4.76 -10.95 37.64
N SER A 287 -6.00 -10.59 37.31
CA SER A 287 -6.40 -10.27 35.93
C SER A 287 -7.36 -9.08 35.92
N ALA A 288 -7.17 -8.22 34.91
CA ALA A 288 -7.65 -6.85 34.82
C ALA A 288 -9.18 -6.73 34.68
N ALA A 289 -9.74 -5.69 35.28
CA ALA A 289 -11.17 -5.35 35.22
C ALA A 289 -11.57 -4.81 33.84
N ALA A 290 -12.70 -5.29 33.32
CA ALA A 290 -13.39 -4.74 32.16
C ALA A 290 -14.17 -3.45 32.51
N PRO A 291 -14.27 -2.45 31.62
CA PRO A 291 -15.05 -1.25 31.87
C PRO A 291 -16.57 -1.48 31.68
N PRO A 292 -17.43 -0.70 32.37
CA PRO A 292 -18.89 -0.86 32.32
C PRO A 292 -19.50 -0.34 30.99
N PRO A 293 -20.71 -0.81 30.60
CA PRO A 293 -21.39 -0.37 29.38
C PRO A 293 -21.94 1.06 29.52
N ALA A 294 -21.73 1.89 28.50
CA ALA A 294 -22.25 3.25 28.43
C ALA A 294 -23.76 3.28 28.07
N PRO A 295 -24.55 4.22 28.61
CA PRO A 295 -25.96 4.38 28.25
C PRO A 295 -26.11 4.97 26.83
N MET A 296 -27.13 4.50 26.10
CA MET A 296 -27.49 5.00 24.77
C MET A 296 -27.95 6.47 24.85
N ALA A 297 -27.30 7.35 24.08
CA ALA A 297 -27.75 8.72 23.83
C ALA A 297 -28.44 8.82 22.46
N GLU A 298 -29.48 9.66 22.39
CA GLU A 298 -30.17 10.10 21.16
C GLU A 298 -29.23 10.83 20.19
N PRO A 299 -29.55 10.88 18.88
CA PRO A 299 -28.62 11.36 17.87
C PRO A 299 -28.51 12.89 17.89
N ALA A 300 -27.36 13.39 18.34
CA ALA A 300 -26.91 14.78 18.17
C ALA A 300 -25.96 14.89 16.95
N PRO A 301 -25.73 16.10 16.40
CA PRO A 301 -25.06 16.28 15.11
C PRO A 301 -23.60 15.80 15.16
N MET A 302 -23.15 15.16 14.07
CA MET A 302 -21.82 14.57 13.95
C MET A 302 -20.71 15.62 14.04
N GLU A 303 -19.94 15.60 15.12
CA GLU A 303 -18.60 16.17 15.14
C GLU A 303 -17.56 15.10 14.74
N ALA A 304 -16.82 15.40 13.66
CA ALA A 304 -15.92 14.48 12.97
C ALA A 304 -14.74 13.94 13.81
N GLY A 305 -14.40 14.60 14.92
CA GLY A 305 -13.34 14.15 15.83
C GLY A 305 -13.60 12.74 16.40
N THR A 306 -14.87 12.41 16.65
CA THR A 306 -15.25 11.09 17.19
C THR A 306 -15.12 9.94 16.20
N VAL A 307 -15.08 10.22 14.90
CA VAL A 307 -15.05 9.21 13.83
C VAL A 307 -13.63 8.69 13.61
N ALA A 308 -12.63 9.56 13.72
CA ALA A 308 -11.21 9.19 13.63
C ALA A 308 -10.78 8.31 14.82
N ASP A 309 -11.20 8.66 16.03
CA ASP A 309 -10.91 7.88 17.25
C ASP A 309 -11.56 6.49 17.22
N ARG A 310 -12.78 6.39 16.67
CA ARG A 310 -13.47 5.11 16.47
C ARG A 310 -12.82 4.25 15.38
N ALA A 311 -12.32 4.86 14.31
CA ALA A 311 -11.64 4.17 13.22
C ALA A 311 -10.29 3.58 13.65
N ILE A 312 -9.53 4.27 14.51
CA ILE A 312 -8.28 3.74 15.08
C ILE A 312 -8.57 2.54 15.99
N ALA A 313 -9.60 2.61 16.82
CA ALA A 313 -10.02 1.50 17.68
C ALA A 313 -10.50 0.28 16.88
N SER A 314 -11.34 0.48 15.84
CA SER A 314 -11.84 -0.63 15.01
C SER A 314 -10.73 -1.26 14.14
N SER A 315 -9.72 -0.48 13.72
CA SER A 315 -8.61 -0.99 12.92
C SER A 315 -7.64 -1.84 13.73
N ALA A 316 -7.47 -1.53 15.01
CA ALA A 316 -6.68 -2.34 15.94
C ALA A 316 -7.35 -3.69 16.25
N GLU A 317 -8.68 -3.73 16.33
CA GLU A 317 -9.47 -4.96 16.51
C GLU A 317 -9.51 -5.80 15.22
N SER A 318 -9.60 -5.15 14.05
CA SER A 318 -9.66 -5.85 12.74
C SER A 318 -8.35 -6.58 12.39
N LYS A 319 -7.18 -6.12 12.87
CA LYS A 319 -5.91 -6.86 12.71
C LYS A 319 -5.87 -8.15 13.55
N GLN A 320 -6.50 -8.17 14.73
CA GLN A 320 -6.54 -9.38 15.57
C GLN A 320 -7.47 -10.46 15.01
N ASP A 321 -8.56 -10.08 14.35
CA ASP A 321 -9.51 -11.03 13.77
C ASP A 321 -9.03 -11.66 12.43
N ALA A 322 -8.15 -10.97 11.69
CA ALA A 322 -7.52 -11.52 10.49
C ALA A 322 -6.45 -12.58 10.82
N ASP A 323 -5.66 -12.36 11.87
CA ASP A 323 -4.62 -13.30 12.32
C ASP A 323 -5.20 -14.55 13.01
N ALA A 324 -6.41 -14.46 13.59
CA ALA A 324 -7.06 -15.59 14.26
C ALA A 324 -7.67 -16.65 13.31
N ARG A 325 -7.74 -16.38 12.00
CA ARG A 325 -8.32 -17.32 11.00
C ARG A 325 -7.29 -18.00 10.09
N GLY A 326 -6.01 -17.96 10.45
CA GLY A 326 -4.96 -18.51 9.59
C GLY A 326 -3.68 -18.88 10.31
N ASN A 327 -3.73 -19.68 11.38
CA ASN A 327 -2.59 -20.58 11.66
C ASN A 327 -2.95 -21.68 12.66
N SER A 328 -3.16 -22.89 12.16
CA SER A 328 -2.99 -24.10 12.95
C SER A 328 -2.09 -25.07 12.18
N ALA A 329 -0.92 -25.33 12.78
CA ALA A 329 0.11 -26.31 12.39
C ALA A 329 1.07 -25.94 11.25
N SER A 330 2.28 -25.50 11.59
CA SER A 330 3.45 -26.40 11.74
C SER A 330 4.71 -25.57 12.01
N SER A 331 5.50 -26.02 12.98
CA SER A 331 6.79 -25.47 13.35
C SER A 331 7.88 -26.09 12.48
N ASP A 332 8.53 -25.32 11.61
CA ASP A 332 10.00 -25.31 11.51
C ASP A 332 10.51 -24.21 10.57
N ALA A 333 11.53 -23.51 11.08
CA ALA A 333 12.53 -22.68 10.41
C ALA A 333 12.15 -21.92 9.11
N ALA A 334 11.65 -20.70 9.25
CA ALA A 334 11.80 -19.65 8.23
C ALA A 334 11.84 -18.26 8.89
N SER A 335 12.67 -17.37 8.36
CA SER A 335 12.98 -16.01 8.83
C SER A 335 11.76 -15.22 9.31
N PRO A 336 11.91 -14.34 10.33
CA PRO A 336 10.77 -13.63 10.91
C PRO A 336 10.11 -12.74 9.86
N PRO A 337 8.78 -12.83 9.66
CA PRO A 337 8.06 -11.85 8.86
C PRO A 337 8.21 -10.48 9.54
N ILE A 338 8.66 -9.47 8.79
CA ILE A 338 8.71 -8.08 9.24
C ILE A 338 7.27 -7.60 9.38
N SER A 339 6.66 -7.89 10.54
CA SER A 339 5.41 -7.27 10.96
C SER A 339 5.78 -6.02 11.77
N ILE A 340 5.64 -4.85 11.16
CA ILE A 340 5.81 -3.58 11.85
C ILE A 340 4.59 -3.42 12.77
N GLY A 341 4.75 -3.84 14.03
CA GLY A 341 3.73 -3.61 15.05
C GLY A 341 3.55 -2.12 15.30
N LEU A 342 2.41 -1.57 14.87
CA LEU A 342 2.02 -0.19 15.21
C LEU A 342 1.92 -0.05 16.72
N LYS A 343 2.55 0.99 17.29
CA LYS A 343 2.41 1.31 18.71
C LYS A 343 0.95 1.68 19.00
N LYS A 344 0.33 1.00 19.98
CA LYS A 344 -1.03 1.28 20.44
C LYS A 344 -1.13 2.71 20.97
N TRP A 345 -2.19 3.42 20.58
CA TRP A 345 -2.48 4.76 21.07
C TRP A 345 -2.76 4.76 22.58
N THR A 346 -2.26 5.79 23.27
CA THR A 346 -2.55 6.05 24.68
C THR A 346 -2.80 7.54 24.90
N PRO A 347 -3.89 7.94 25.58
CA PRO A 347 -4.25 9.35 25.80
C PRO A 347 -3.18 10.16 26.55
N ASP A 348 -2.44 9.51 27.45
CA ASP A 348 -1.47 10.13 28.36
C ASP A 348 -0.02 9.86 27.94
N ALA A 349 0.23 9.75 26.63
CA ALA A 349 1.57 9.46 26.14
C ALA A 349 2.57 10.56 26.56
N PRO A 350 3.79 10.21 27.04
CA PRO A 350 4.76 11.18 27.54
C PRO A 350 5.15 12.28 26.54
N TYR A 351 5.11 11.98 25.24
CA TYR A 351 5.42 12.95 24.19
C TYR A 351 4.37 14.06 24.09
N LEU A 352 3.09 13.78 24.37
CA LEU A 352 2.00 14.75 24.24
C LEU A 352 2.17 15.92 25.20
N ALA A 353 2.54 15.63 26.45
CA ALA A 353 2.81 16.67 27.44
C ALA A 353 3.96 17.59 26.99
N ARG A 354 5.03 16.99 26.43
CA ARG A 354 6.20 17.73 25.95
C ARG A 354 5.86 18.59 24.73
N LEU A 355 5.11 18.05 23.75
CA LEU A 355 4.68 18.80 22.56
C LEU A 355 3.73 19.95 22.93
N ARG A 356 2.76 19.71 23.82
CA ARG A 356 1.82 20.76 24.27
C ARG A 356 2.52 21.89 25.01
N ALA A 357 3.54 21.57 25.81
CA ALA A 357 4.31 22.56 26.57
C ALA A 357 5.30 23.37 25.70
N ALA A 358 5.67 22.89 24.51
CA ALA A 358 6.60 23.58 23.63
C ALA A 358 6.01 24.91 23.13
N GLY A 359 6.85 25.94 22.96
CA GLY A 359 6.47 27.17 22.27
C GLY A 359 6.32 26.96 20.76
N ASP A 360 5.70 27.92 20.07
CA ASP A 360 5.41 27.79 18.63
C ASP A 360 6.69 27.57 17.80
N SER A 361 7.79 28.25 18.13
CA SER A 361 9.09 28.06 17.44
C SER A 361 9.72 26.70 17.71
N ASP A 362 9.44 26.10 18.86
CA ASP A 362 10.16 24.94 19.39
C ASP A 362 9.37 23.65 19.20
N LEU A 363 8.08 23.74 18.85
CA LEU A 363 7.18 22.59 18.67
C LEU A 363 7.74 21.60 17.66
N TYR A 364 8.19 22.09 16.50
CA TYR A 364 8.73 21.21 15.46
C TYR A 364 10.07 20.57 15.86
N ALA A 365 10.94 21.30 16.56
CA ALA A 365 12.18 20.74 17.11
C ALA A 365 11.89 19.65 18.15
N THR A 366 10.91 19.91 19.03
CA THR A 366 10.45 18.94 20.04
C THR A 366 9.87 17.68 19.40
N TYR A 367 9.16 17.83 18.29
CA TYR A 367 8.71 16.70 17.47
C TYR A 367 9.89 15.90 16.89
N LEU A 368 10.92 16.57 16.36
CA LEU A 368 12.08 15.86 15.82
C LEU A 368 12.85 15.09 16.90
N ASP A 369 13.01 15.70 18.09
CA ASP A 369 13.69 15.07 19.23
C ASP A 369 13.05 13.75 19.66
N ALA A 370 11.71 13.71 19.71
CA ALA A 370 10.98 12.52 20.13
C ALA A 370 10.72 11.52 18.98
N ARG A 371 10.94 11.92 17.71
CA ARG A 371 10.55 11.10 16.54
C ARG A 371 11.17 9.70 16.55
N ALA A 372 12.45 9.57 16.90
CA ALA A 372 13.16 8.29 16.88
C ALA A 372 12.49 7.23 17.77
N ASP A 373 11.94 7.64 18.92
CA ASP A 373 11.27 6.75 19.87
C ASP A 373 9.86 6.37 19.40
N TRP A 374 9.26 7.11 18.46
CA TRP A 374 7.86 6.97 18.05
C TRP A 374 7.68 6.70 16.55
N LEU A 375 8.74 6.25 15.86
CA LEU A 375 8.73 5.99 14.41
C LEU A 375 7.54 5.15 13.91
N ASN A 376 7.12 4.17 14.71
CA ASN A 376 6.02 3.23 14.38
C ASN A 376 4.68 3.60 15.03
N SER A 377 4.46 4.87 15.41
CA SER A 377 3.21 5.34 16.02
C SER A 377 2.47 6.31 15.10
N SER A 378 1.39 5.87 14.47
CA SER A 378 0.52 6.73 13.65
C SER A 378 -0.07 7.88 14.47
N ALA A 379 -0.47 7.58 15.71
CA ALA A 379 -0.91 8.55 16.69
C ALA A 379 0.08 9.70 16.92
N TYR A 380 1.37 9.38 17.08
CA TYR A 380 2.40 10.38 17.32
C TYR A 380 2.44 11.45 16.22
N TYR A 381 2.38 11.02 14.96
CA TYR A 381 2.38 11.93 13.82
C TYR A 381 1.06 12.71 13.71
N LEU A 382 -0.08 12.07 13.98
CA LEU A 382 -1.39 12.72 13.99
C LEU A 382 -1.44 13.82 15.06
N ASP A 383 -1.07 13.50 16.29
CA ASP A 383 -1.11 14.43 17.42
C ASP A 383 -0.14 15.61 17.21
N ALA A 384 1.06 15.35 16.69
CA ALA A 384 2.02 16.40 16.38
C ALA A 384 1.53 17.30 15.23
N ALA A 385 0.92 16.73 14.20
CA ALA A 385 0.35 17.50 13.09
C ALA A 385 -0.84 18.36 13.54
N ASP A 386 -1.75 17.80 14.35
CA ASP A 386 -2.91 18.53 14.89
C ASP A 386 -2.44 19.75 15.69
N LEU A 387 -1.45 19.60 16.58
CA LEU A 387 -0.87 20.73 17.32
C LEU A 387 -0.25 21.80 16.42
N LEU A 388 0.39 21.40 15.31
CA LEU A 388 0.96 22.33 14.34
C LEU A 388 -0.13 23.09 13.58
N PHE A 389 -1.23 22.42 13.19
CA PHE A 389 -2.38 23.07 12.55
C PHE A 389 -3.12 24.02 13.50
N GLU A 390 -3.33 23.63 14.76
CA GLU A 390 -3.92 24.50 15.79
C GLU A 390 -3.12 25.80 15.97
N ARG A 391 -1.80 25.71 15.84
CA ARG A 391 -0.88 26.86 15.91
C ARG A 391 -0.64 27.54 14.57
N LYS A 392 -1.45 27.25 13.55
CA LYS A 392 -1.41 27.84 12.20
C LYS A 392 -0.08 27.63 11.48
N GLN A 393 0.63 26.54 11.80
CA GLN A 393 1.88 26.14 11.15
C GLN A 393 1.62 25.10 10.06
N ASP A 394 0.73 25.41 9.12
CA ASP A 394 0.21 24.46 8.13
C ASP A 394 1.30 23.71 7.36
N ALA A 395 2.36 24.39 6.94
CA ALA A 395 3.45 23.77 6.17
C ALA A 395 4.19 22.70 6.98
N LEU A 396 4.36 22.92 8.28
CA LEU A 396 5.00 21.97 9.18
C LEU A 396 4.03 20.83 9.52
N GLY A 397 2.75 21.13 9.75
CA GLY A 397 1.72 20.11 9.97
C GLY A 397 1.62 19.13 8.78
N LEU A 398 1.60 19.66 7.54
CA LEU A 398 1.62 18.85 6.33
C LEU A 398 2.89 18.00 6.22
N ARG A 399 4.06 18.56 6.56
CA ARG A 399 5.32 17.81 6.59
C ARG A 399 5.31 16.69 7.64
N VAL A 400 4.63 16.87 8.78
CA VAL A 400 4.50 15.80 9.76
C VAL A 400 3.57 14.70 9.23
N LEU A 401 2.40 15.07 8.67
CA LEU A 401 1.46 14.14 8.06
C LEU A 401 2.06 13.33 6.90
N SER A 402 3.03 13.87 6.17
CA SER A 402 3.74 13.14 5.10
C SER A 402 4.39 11.85 5.61
N ASN A 403 4.92 11.86 6.83
CA ASN A 403 5.51 10.67 7.44
C ASN A 403 4.43 9.62 7.78
N LEU A 404 3.19 10.03 8.07
CA LEU A 404 2.09 9.09 8.33
C LEU A 404 1.74 8.29 7.06
N ALA A 405 1.73 8.96 5.90
CA ALA A 405 1.51 8.30 4.63
C ALA A 405 2.58 7.22 4.36
N GLU A 406 3.82 7.46 4.76
CA GLU A 406 4.93 6.51 4.58
C GLU A 406 4.86 5.25 5.45
N MET A 407 4.11 5.27 6.56
CA MET A 407 4.12 4.17 7.54
C MET A 407 3.48 2.88 7.05
N ASP A 408 2.47 2.97 6.17
CA ASP A 408 1.71 1.82 5.65
C ASP A 408 0.85 2.32 4.46
N LEU A 409 1.50 2.61 3.32
CA LEU A 409 0.90 3.25 2.13
C LEU A 409 -0.31 2.48 1.55
N GLU A 410 -0.49 1.21 1.89
CA GLU A 410 -1.61 0.37 1.44
C GLU A 410 -2.67 0.14 2.53
N ASN A 411 -2.50 0.77 3.70
CA ASN A 411 -3.46 0.65 4.77
C ASN A 411 -4.59 1.66 4.60
N ARG A 412 -5.70 1.16 4.05
CA ARG A 412 -6.93 1.93 3.83
C ARG A 412 -7.39 2.73 5.04
N ALA A 413 -7.19 2.23 6.27
CA ALA A 413 -7.62 2.94 7.48
C ALA A 413 -6.75 4.18 7.74
N ILE A 414 -5.43 4.05 7.58
CA ILE A 414 -4.49 5.16 7.75
C ILE A 414 -4.70 6.21 6.66
N LEU A 415 -4.84 5.79 5.40
CA LEU A 415 -5.13 6.68 4.28
C LEU A 415 -6.44 7.46 4.49
N ARG A 416 -7.49 6.79 4.97
CA ARG A 416 -8.78 7.43 5.29
C ARG A 416 -8.63 8.47 6.40
N ILE A 417 -7.91 8.15 7.49
CA ILE A 417 -7.65 9.10 8.58
C ILE A 417 -6.87 10.30 8.05
N LEU A 418 -5.81 10.06 7.27
CA LEU A 418 -5.02 11.12 6.65
C LEU A 418 -5.87 12.03 5.76
N GLY A 419 -6.73 11.45 4.92
CA GLY A 419 -7.66 12.20 4.06
C GLY A 419 -8.58 13.12 4.87
N TYR A 420 -9.16 12.63 5.96
CA TYR A 420 -10.00 13.47 6.83
C TYR A 420 -9.23 14.58 7.53
N ARG A 421 -7.98 14.33 7.96
CA ARG A 421 -7.13 15.38 8.56
C ARG A 421 -6.79 16.47 7.55
N LEU A 422 -6.52 16.11 6.31
CA LEU A 422 -6.33 17.07 5.23
C LEU A 422 -7.59 17.87 4.94
N LEU A 423 -8.78 17.27 4.99
CA LEU A 423 -10.05 18.00 4.89
C LEU A 423 -10.24 19.00 6.05
N GLN A 424 -9.97 18.57 7.29
CA GLN A 424 -10.03 19.45 8.46
C GLN A 424 -9.05 20.63 8.36
N ALA A 425 -7.86 20.39 7.80
CA ALA A 425 -6.87 21.42 7.50
C ALA A 425 -7.22 22.29 6.27
N GLY A 426 -8.40 22.11 5.66
CA GLY A 426 -8.84 22.88 4.49
C GLY A 426 -8.04 22.58 3.22
N LYS A 427 -7.50 21.36 3.07
CA LYS A 427 -6.70 20.89 1.92
C LYS A 427 -7.39 19.78 1.12
N PRO A 428 -8.60 20.01 0.55
CA PRO A 428 -9.33 18.97 -0.18
C PRO A 428 -8.58 18.43 -1.39
N GLN A 429 -7.79 19.26 -2.06
CA GLN A 429 -6.98 18.86 -3.23
C GLN A 429 -5.94 17.78 -2.90
N LEU A 430 -5.48 17.71 -1.64
CA LEU A 430 -4.56 16.67 -1.17
C LEU A 430 -5.32 15.45 -0.63
N ALA A 431 -6.55 15.64 -0.13
CA ALA A 431 -7.36 14.57 0.45
C ALA A 431 -8.01 13.67 -0.62
N VAL A 432 -8.50 14.26 -1.72
CA VAL A 432 -9.23 13.52 -2.78
C VAL A 432 -8.43 12.33 -3.34
N PRO A 433 -7.15 12.49 -3.75
CA PRO A 433 -6.37 11.35 -4.26
C PRO A 433 -6.22 10.20 -3.26
N LEU A 434 -6.17 10.52 -1.95
CA LEU A 434 -6.11 9.50 -0.90
C LEU A 434 -7.43 8.74 -0.78
N PHE A 435 -8.57 9.42 -0.87
CA PHE A 435 -9.88 8.75 -0.86
C PHE A 435 -10.13 7.92 -2.13
N GLU A 436 -9.63 8.37 -3.29
CA GLU A 436 -9.61 7.55 -4.51
C GLU A 436 -8.80 6.27 -4.30
N GLN A 437 -7.63 6.36 -3.67
CA GLN A 437 -6.82 5.19 -3.32
C GLN A 437 -7.53 4.27 -2.31
N VAL A 438 -8.20 4.82 -1.29
CA VAL A 438 -9.01 4.03 -0.33
C VAL A 438 -10.14 3.28 -1.05
N ARG A 439 -10.81 3.93 -2.00
CA ARG A 439 -11.83 3.29 -2.85
C ARG A 439 -11.23 2.15 -3.67
N ASP A 440 -10.05 2.36 -4.26
CA ASP A 440 -9.40 1.33 -5.08
C ASP A 440 -8.91 0.14 -4.26
N LEU A 441 -8.46 0.37 -3.02
CA LEU A 441 -8.06 -0.68 -2.07
C LEU A 441 -9.27 -1.42 -1.46
N ALA A 442 -10.42 -0.75 -1.35
CA ALA A 442 -11.63 -1.31 -0.76
C ALA A 442 -12.87 -1.02 -1.62
N PRO A 443 -12.92 -1.56 -2.86
CA PRO A 443 -13.99 -1.27 -3.82
C PRO A 443 -15.35 -1.89 -3.42
N PHE A 444 -15.34 -2.76 -2.42
CA PHE A 444 -16.54 -3.40 -1.87
C PHE A 444 -17.09 -2.70 -0.63
N GLU A 445 -16.40 -1.67 -0.11
CA GLU A 445 -16.85 -0.89 1.05
C GLU A 445 -17.67 0.33 0.59
N PRO A 446 -18.99 0.39 0.88
CA PRO A 446 -19.80 1.57 0.56
C PRO A 446 -19.26 2.86 1.19
N GLN A 447 -18.61 2.72 2.35
CA GLN A 447 -17.98 3.83 3.05
C GLN A 447 -16.89 4.50 2.21
N SER A 448 -16.08 3.75 1.47
CA SER A 448 -15.01 4.33 0.64
C SER A 448 -15.55 5.26 -0.46
N PHE A 449 -16.72 4.94 -1.04
CA PHE A 449 -17.39 5.82 -2.00
C PHE A 449 -18.02 7.04 -1.35
N ARG A 450 -18.58 6.86 -0.14
CA ARG A 450 -19.14 7.97 0.64
C ARG A 450 -18.05 8.97 1.01
N ASP A 451 -16.91 8.49 1.50
CA ASP A 451 -15.80 9.34 1.94
C ASP A 451 -15.25 10.18 0.79
N LEU A 452 -15.20 9.62 -0.42
CA LEU A 452 -14.80 10.34 -1.64
C LEU A 452 -15.85 11.35 -2.13
N GLY A 453 -17.14 11.11 -1.86
CA GLY A 453 -18.24 11.95 -2.33
C GLY A 453 -18.58 13.14 -1.44
N LEU A 454 -18.06 13.18 -0.21
CA LEU A 454 -18.19 14.28 0.76
C LEU A 454 -17.06 15.28 0.57
#